data_AF-A0AA51DPV2-F1
#
_entry.id   AF-A0AA51DPV2-F1
#
_cell.length_a   1.000
_cell.length_b   1.000
_cell.length_c   1.000
_cell.angle_alpha   90.00
_cell.angle_beta   90.00
_cell.angle_gamma   90.00
#
_symmetry.space_group_name_H-M   'P 1'
#
loop_
_entity.id
_entity.type
_entity.pdbx_description
1 polymer ?
#
loop_
_entity_poly.entity_id
_entity_poly.type
_entity_poly.pdbx_seq_one_letter_code
_entity_poly.pdbx_strand_id
1 'polypeptide(L)'
;MTCEYKDRVLDYLKNDLTDDEIEAHIEQCEQCKAMVEGYLEKEKELLPEIPRIESDSPGQKFNLRVIKYNRGKSRIILFTVIGLIMGWLSFNYTIDTFFITKLIMAIPYKISEIIYTTLHDVPYIYRTEGVINEFFPQSMIVTFMAERFTPVLIGGAIYGSIGYFTGDKKIFTLSKYLKFAAVWCGIILLWVGTVFAGNTISNRENSELKDIRGFFLNAEDHGDGFYIDDENTRGETFELLYTALGNVTQLKDIKHYQITDNQTTVEIYMGIGRYCLTTVNWEEKFMILDTGRVVAIPDAFAELVREYYNGNGYFTEPYSSKTDSSEMEENNNETSD
;
A
#
# COMPACT_ATOMS: atom_id res chain seq x y z
N MET A 1 35.26 -44.88 32.04
CA MET A 1 34.78 -43.77 32.87
C MET A 1 34.24 -42.70 31.92
N THR A 2 32.97 -42.35 32.05
CA THR A 2 32.29 -41.32 31.25
C THR A 2 32.60 -39.96 31.83
N CYS A 3 33.23 -39.07 31.06
CA CYS A 3 33.45 -37.69 31.47
C CYS A 3 32.11 -36.98 31.71
N GLU A 4 31.97 -36.35 32.87
CA GLU A 4 30.76 -35.62 33.29
C GLU A 4 30.50 -34.39 32.41
N TYR A 5 31.54 -33.83 31.79
CA TYR A 5 31.45 -32.66 30.90
C TYR A 5 31.07 -33.01 29.46
N LYS A 6 30.89 -34.29 29.11
CA LYS A 6 30.66 -34.74 27.73
C LYS A 6 29.45 -34.05 27.08
N ASP A 7 28.33 -33.96 27.78
CA ASP A 7 27.12 -33.36 27.23
C ASP A 7 27.22 -31.82 27.15
N ARG A 8 27.92 -31.20 28.11
CA ARG A 8 28.24 -29.76 28.07
C ARG A 8 29.20 -29.40 26.94
N VAL A 9 30.20 -30.25 26.66
CA VAL A 9 31.12 -30.08 25.52
C VAL A 9 30.39 -30.24 24.19
N LEU A 10 29.43 -31.15 24.09
CA LEU A 10 28.59 -31.29 22.88
C LEU A 10 27.67 -30.08 22.67
N ASP A 11 27.16 -29.49 23.76
CA ASP A 11 26.32 -28.29 23.67
C ASP A 11 27.15 -27.03 23.37
N TYR A 12 28.36 -26.94 23.94
CA TYR A 12 29.40 -25.98 23.59
C TYR A 12 29.70 -26.01 22.08
N LEU A 13 29.90 -27.21 21.51
CA LEU A 13 30.15 -27.40 20.07
C LEU A 13 28.97 -27.07 19.16
N LYS A 14 27.72 -27.08 19.67
CA LYS A 14 26.50 -26.85 18.87
C LYS A 14 25.95 -25.43 18.98
N ASN A 15 26.04 -24.82 20.15
CA ASN A 15 25.33 -23.58 20.50
C ASN A 15 26.25 -22.36 20.69
N ASP A 16 27.57 -22.51 20.53
CA ASP A 16 28.55 -21.40 20.55
C ASP A 16 28.49 -20.59 21.87
N LEU A 17 28.31 -21.28 22.99
CA LEU A 17 28.36 -20.71 24.34
C LEU A 17 29.84 -20.51 24.72
N THR A 18 30.25 -19.29 25.08
CA THR A 18 31.60 -19.04 25.58
C THR A 18 31.63 -19.39 27.07
N ASP A 19 32.33 -20.47 27.42
CA ASP A 19 32.45 -20.97 28.78
C ASP A 19 33.92 -21.36 29.05
N ASP A 20 34.64 -20.45 29.71
CA ASP A 20 36.07 -20.57 30.01
C ASP A 20 36.39 -21.84 30.82
N GLU A 21 35.43 -22.37 31.57
CA GLU A 21 35.59 -23.62 32.34
C GLU A 21 35.64 -24.85 31.43
N ILE A 22 34.88 -24.83 30.32
CA ILE A 22 34.84 -25.93 29.35
C ILE A 22 36.11 -25.95 28.52
N GLU A 23 36.64 -24.79 28.13
CA GLU A 23 37.92 -24.70 27.41
C GLU A 23 39.07 -25.26 28.25
N ALA A 24 39.16 -24.86 29.52
CA ALA A 24 40.15 -25.40 30.46
C ALA A 24 39.99 -26.91 30.68
N HIS A 25 38.76 -27.42 30.67
CA HIS A 25 38.49 -28.85 30.78
C HIS A 25 38.90 -29.65 29.53
N ILE A 26 38.65 -29.13 28.32
CA ILE A 26 39.03 -29.78 27.06
C ILE A 26 40.54 -29.94 26.96
N GLU A 27 41.33 -28.98 27.48
CA GLU A 27 42.79 -29.08 27.50
C GLU A 27 43.31 -30.19 28.43
N GLN A 28 42.57 -30.51 29.49
CA GLN A 28 42.98 -31.48 30.51
C GLN A 28 42.39 -32.87 30.31
N CYS A 29 41.28 -33.00 29.58
CA CYS A 29 40.57 -34.26 29.38
C CYS A 29 40.80 -34.86 27.99
N GLU A 30 41.64 -35.91 27.92
CA GLU A 30 41.94 -36.64 26.67
C GLU A 30 40.69 -37.19 25.95
N GLN A 31 39.63 -37.56 26.68
CA GLN A 31 38.37 -38.03 26.06
C GLN A 31 37.60 -36.91 25.36
N CYS A 32 37.53 -35.72 25.96
CA CYS A 32 36.86 -34.56 25.37
C CYS A 32 37.68 -33.99 24.22
N LYS A 33 39.02 -34.01 24.34
CA LYS A 33 39.95 -33.66 23.26
C LYS A 33 39.78 -34.55 22.03
N ALA A 34 39.78 -35.87 22.20
CA ALA A 34 39.55 -36.81 21.10
C ALA A 34 38.15 -36.66 20.46
N MET A 35 37.13 -36.31 21.26
CA MET A 35 35.80 -36.03 20.74
C MET A 35 35.78 -34.76 19.87
N VAL A 36 36.42 -33.68 20.32
CA VAL A 36 36.54 -32.42 19.56
C VAL A 36 37.33 -32.65 18.26
N GLU A 37 38.45 -33.38 18.33
CA GLU A 37 39.27 -33.75 17.16
C GLU A 37 38.46 -34.55 16.13
N GLY A 38 37.66 -35.53 16.57
CA GLY A 38 36.79 -36.31 15.69
C GLY A 38 35.65 -35.50 15.05
N TYR A 39 35.10 -34.50 15.75
CA TYR A 39 34.14 -33.56 15.18
C TYR A 39 34.77 -32.66 14.10
N LEU A 40 36.01 -32.21 14.33
CA LEU A 40 36.76 -31.36 13.41
C LEU A 40 37.27 -32.11 12.17
N GLU A 41 37.65 -33.39 12.31
CA GLU A 41 38.02 -34.25 11.17
C GLU A 41 36.84 -34.51 10.25
N LYS A 42 35.66 -34.73 10.83
CA LYS A 42 34.42 -34.91 10.05
C LYS A 42 34.00 -33.64 9.32
N GLU A 43 34.34 -32.45 9.85
CA GLU A 43 34.14 -31.17 9.19
C GLU A 43 35.19 -30.90 8.08
N LYS A 44 36.42 -31.41 8.24
CA LYS A 44 37.50 -31.36 7.24
C LYS A 44 37.20 -32.21 6.00
N GLU A 45 36.58 -33.37 6.14
CA GLU A 45 36.20 -34.22 4.99
C GLU A 45 35.13 -33.57 4.08
N LEU A 46 34.43 -32.54 4.56
CA LEU A 46 33.33 -31.88 3.83
C LEU A 46 33.74 -30.64 3.00
N LEU A 47 35.02 -30.26 2.95
CA LEU A 47 35.47 -29.03 2.27
C LEU A 47 36.72 -29.23 1.39
N PRO A 48 36.71 -28.83 0.10
CA PRO A 48 37.91 -28.88 -0.74
C PRO A 48 38.91 -27.78 -0.37
N GLU A 49 40.20 -28.14 -0.42
CA GLU A 49 41.34 -27.33 0.04
C GLU A 49 41.50 -26.00 -0.71
N ILE A 50 41.64 -24.89 0.04
CA ILE A 50 42.01 -23.55 -0.43
C ILE A 50 43.18 -23.08 0.46
N PRO A 51 44.20 -22.40 -0.09
CA PRO A 51 45.55 -22.35 0.49
C PRO A 51 45.61 -21.72 1.88
N ARG A 52 46.47 -22.34 2.71
CA ARG A 52 46.75 -22.01 4.10
C ARG A 52 47.34 -20.60 4.20
N ILE A 53 46.59 -19.70 4.82
CA ILE A 53 47.20 -18.53 5.48
C ILE A 53 47.59 -19.02 6.87
N GLU A 54 48.89 -19.22 7.08
CA GLU A 54 49.48 -19.54 8.38
C GLU A 54 49.13 -18.45 9.39
N SER A 55 48.35 -18.83 10.40
CA SER A 55 48.25 -18.10 11.68
C SER A 55 47.95 -19.13 12.76
N ASP A 56 48.82 -19.17 13.77
CA ASP A 56 49.06 -20.33 14.63
C ASP A 56 48.28 -20.32 15.96
N SER A 57 47.22 -19.53 16.10
CA SER A 57 46.36 -19.59 17.31
C SER A 57 44.87 -19.76 16.99
N PRO A 58 44.16 -20.69 17.67
CA PRO A 58 42.72 -20.89 17.53
C PRO A 58 41.91 -19.60 17.82
N GLY A 59 42.31 -18.84 18.84
CA GLY A 59 41.67 -17.58 19.22
C GLY A 59 41.75 -16.49 18.15
N GLN A 60 42.85 -16.41 17.38
CA GLN A 60 42.95 -15.44 16.27
C GLN A 60 42.08 -15.85 15.07
N LYS A 61 41.92 -17.15 14.80
CA LYS A 61 41.00 -17.65 13.74
C LYS A 61 39.53 -17.37 14.09
N PHE A 62 39.17 -17.40 15.37
CA PHE A 62 37.83 -17.02 15.86
C PHE A 62 37.61 -15.51 15.72
N ASN A 63 38.53 -14.69 16.23
CA ASN A 63 38.47 -13.23 16.10
C ASN A 63 38.40 -12.75 14.63
N LEU A 64 39.17 -13.37 13.73
CA LEU A 64 39.09 -13.10 12.29
C LEU A 64 37.72 -13.47 11.69
N ARG A 65 37.09 -14.55 12.15
CA ARG A 65 35.72 -14.93 11.72
C ARG A 65 34.67 -13.96 12.26
N VAL A 66 34.77 -13.54 13.52
CA VAL A 66 33.87 -12.55 14.14
C VAL A 66 34.00 -11.18 13.46
N ILE A 67 35.23 -10.71 13.20
CA ILE A 67 35.47 -9.44 12.48
C ILE A 67 34.93 -9.52 11.05
N LYS A 68 35.17 -10.63 10.33
CA LYS A 68 34.63 -10.84 8.97
C LYS A 68 33.10 -10.95 8.96
N TYR A 69 32.50 -11.55 9.99
CA TYR A 69 31.05 -11.64 10.16
C TYR A 69 30.42 -10.29 10.46
N ASN A 70 31.00 -9.50 11.38
CA ASN A 70 30.53 -8.14 11.69
C ASN A 70 30.68 -7.21 10.49
N ARG A 71 31.78 -7.31 9.74
CA ARG A 71 31.98 -6.57 8.48
C ARG A 71 30.97 -7.01 7.40
N GLY A 72 30.69 -8.31 7.32
CA GLY A 72 29.69 -8.86 6.39
C GLY A 72 28.24 -8.45 6.73
N LYS A 73 27.87 -8.49 8.02
CA LYS A 73 26.57 -8.01 8.51
C LYS A 73 26.36 -6.53 8.24
N SER A 74 27.37 -5.71 8.55
CA SER A 74 27.32 -4.26 8.30
C SER A 74 27.12 -3.95 6.83
N ARG A 75 27.72 -4.76 5.94
CA ARG A 75 27.51 -4.63 4.50
C ARG A 75 26.08 -4.99 4.08
N ILE A 76 25.52 -6.11 4.57
CA ILE A 76 24.12 -6.46 4.28
C ILE A 76 23.18 -5.35 4.74
N ILE A 77 23.39 -4.82 5.95
CA ILE A 77 22.61 -3.69 6.47
C ILE A 77 22.76 -2.46 5.56
N LEU A 78 23.98 -2.10 5.18
CA LEU A 78 24.25 -0.97 4.30
C LEU A 78 23.50 -1.11 2.96
N PHE A 79 23.63 -2.27 2.29
CA PHE A 79 22.92 -2.49 1.03
C PHE A 79 21.40 -2.55 1.21
N THR A 80 20.92 -3.06 2.34
CA THR A 80 19.48 -3.05 2.66
C THR A 80 18.99 -1.60 2.78
N VAL A 81 19.69 -0.75 3.53
CA VAL A 81 19.35 0.68 3.70
C VAL A 81 19.39 1.41 2.36
N ILE A 82 20.43 1.18 1.54
CA ILE A 82 20.50 1.72 0.17
C ILE A 82 19.31 1.23 -0.65
N GLY A 83 18.93 -0.04 -0.54
CA GLY A 83 17.77 -0.61 -1.20
C GLY A 83 16.45 0.04 -0.79
N LEU A 84 16.27 0.32 0.50
CA LEU A 84 15.10 1.03 1.01
C LEU A 84 15.01 2.44 0.42
N ILE A 85 16.13 3.17 0.36
CA ILE A 85 16.20 4.51 -0.24
C ILE A 85 15.92 4.45 -1.74
N MET A 86 16.52 3.50 -2.45
CA MET A 86 16.29 3.31 -3.88
C MET A 86 14.84 2.94 -4.18
N GLY A 87 14.21 2.13 -3.31
CA GLY A 87 12.79 1.83 -3.40
C GLY A 87 11.89 3.04 -3.09
N TRP A 88 12.30 3.95 -2.20
CA TRP A 88 11.55 5.20 -2.00
C TRP A 88 11.58 6.10 -3.25
N LEU A 89 12.73 6.16 -3.91
CA LEU A 89 12.95 6.93 -5.12
C LEU A 89 12.41 6.24 -6.37
N SER A 90 12.03 4.95 -6.29
CA SER A 90 11.66 4.14 -7.44
C SER A 90 10.47 4.70 -8.20
N PHE A 91 9.53 5.37 -7.53
CA PHE A 91 8.38 6.02 -8.18
C PHE A 91 8.78 7.04 -9.25
N ASN A 92 9.92 7.72 -9.07
CA ASN A 92 10.40 8.75 -10.00
C ASN A 92 11.22 8.19 -11.18
N TYR A 93 11.29 6.86 -11.35
CA TYR A 93 12.13 6.26 -12.40
C TYR A 93 11.74 6.72 -13.82
N THR A 94 10.49 7.13 -14.04
CA THR A 94 10.02 7.61 -15.34
C THR A 94 10.68 8.93 -15.74
N ILE A 95 10.94 9.80 -14.77
CA ILE A 95 11.52 11.15 -14.94
C ILE A 95 13.03 11.09 -15.19
N ASP A 96 13.70 10.03 -14.71
CA ASP A 96 15.13 9.86 -14.91
C ASP A 96 15.48 9.64 -16.40
N THR A 97 16.48 10.39 -16.86
CA THR A 97 16.99 10.35 -18.24
C THR A 97 18.18 9.40 -18.39
N PHE A 98 18.88 9.08 -17.30
CA PHE A 98 20.04 8.20 -17.35
C PHE A 98 19.62 6.73 -17.22
N PHE A 99 19.94 5.93 -18.24
CA PHE A 99 19.41 4.57 -18.39
C PHE A 99 19.73 3.64 -17.21
N ILE A 100 20.96 3.69 -16.68
CA ILE A 100 21.40 2.76 -15.64
C ILE A 100 20.67 3.02 -14.32
N THR A 101 20.60 4.28 -13.88
CA THR A 101 19.89 4.67 -12.66
C THR A 101 18.40 4.44 -12.81
N LYS A 102 17.84 4.73 -14.00
CA LYS A 102 16.46 4.40 -14.35
C LYS A 102 16.15 2.92 -14.18
N LEU A 103 16.99 2.02 -14.69
CA LEU A 103 16.79 0.57 -14.56
C LEU A 103 16.84 0.12 -13.09
N ILE A 104 17.84 0.60 -12.35
CA ILE A 104 18.06 0.29 -10.93
C ILE A 104 16.86 0.73 -10.07
N MET A 105 16.31 1.91 -10.35
CA MET A 105 15.11 2.42 -9.69
C MET A 105 13.82 1.78 -10.21
N ALA A 106 13.74 1.38 -11.47
CA ALA A 106 12.53 0.79 -12.05
C ALA A 106 12.19 -0.58 -11.45
N ILE A 107 13.20 -1.40 -11.12
CA ILE A 107 12.98 -2.80 -10.71
C ILE A 107 12.05 -2.90 -9.49
N PRO A 108 12.29 -2.21 -8.35
CA PRO A 108 11.38 -2.28 -7.21
C PRO A 108 9.96 -1.82 -7.53
N TYR A 109 9.81 -0.75 -8.31
CA TYR A 109 8.52 -0.21 -8.68
C TYR A 109 7.74 -1.17 -9.60
N LYS A 110 8.39 -1.71 -10.63
CA LYS A 110 7.74 -2.63 -11.57
C LYS A 110 7.30 -3.94 -10.93
N ILE A 111 8.04 -4.45 -9.94
CA ILE A 111 7.60 -5.62 -9.17
C ILE A 111 6.35 -5.27 -8.36
N SER A 112 6.31 -4.08 -7.74
CA SER A 112 5.12 -3.60 -7.03
C SER A 112 3.90 -3.49 -7.96
N GLU A 113 4.09 -2.89 -9.14
CA GLU A 113 3.04 -2.79 -10.17
C GLU A 113 2.54 -4.18 -10.58
N ILE A 114 3.43 -5.15 -10.82
CA ILE A 114 3.03 -6.52 -11.16
C ILE A 114 2.20 -7.14 -10.03
N ILE A 115 2.59 -6.96 -8.76
CA ILE A 115 1.84 -7.50 -7.62
C ILE A 115 0.42 -6.92 -7.60
N TYR A 116 0.27 -5.61 -7.65
CA TYR A 116 -1.03 -4.97 -7.52
C TYR A 116 -1.90 -5.15 -8.76
N THR A 117 -1.35 -5.06 -9.96
CA THR A 117 -2.12 -5.27 -11.20
C THR A 117 -2.57 -6.72 -11.39
N THR A 118 -1.84 -7.69 -10.85
CA THR A 118 -2.24 -9.12 -10.91
C THR A 118 -3.30 -9.46 -9.87
N LEU A 119 -3.24 -8.83 -8.69
CA LEU A 119 -4.10 -9.17 -7.56
C LEU A 119 -5.35 -8.29 -7.44
N HIS A 120 -5.35 -7.11 -8.06
CA HIS A 120 -6.44 -6.15 -8.00
C HIS A 120 -7.06 -5.94 -9.39
N ASP A 121 -8.36 -6.22 -9.50
CA ASP A 121 -9.12 -5.88 -10.71
C ASP A 121 -9.75 -4.49 -10.52
N VAL A 122 -9.21 -3.49 -11.22
CA VAL A 122 -9.76 -2.13 -11.19
C VAL A 122 -11.11 -2.12 -11.91
N PRO A 123 -12.19 -1.58 -11.29
CA PRO A 123 -13.52 -1.55 -11.91
C PRO A 123 -13.51 -0.92 -13.30
N TYR A 124 -14.37 -1.43 -14.18
CA TYR A 124 -14.42 -1.02 -15.60
C TYR A 124 -14.58 0.48 -15.80
N ILE A 125 -15.40 1.14 -14.96
CA ILE A 125 -15.68 2.59 -15.02
C ILE A 125 -14.41 3.45 -14.91
N TYR A 126 -13.44 3.04 -14.11
CA TYR A 126 -12.16 3.75 -14.00
C TYR A 126 -11.27 3.61 -15.24
N ARG A 127 -11.46 2.55 -16.04
CA ARG A 127 -10.69 2.33 -17.28
C ARG A 127 -11.26 3.07 -18.47
N THR A 128 -12.59 3.25 -18.54
CA THR A 128 -13.26 3.93 -19.65
C THR A 128 -13.18 5.44 -19.54
N GLU A 129 -13.38 5.97 -18.33
CA GLU A 129 -13.44 7.40 -18.09
C GLU A 129 -12.03 8.03 -17.98
N GLY A 130 -10.96 7.23 -17.97
CA GLY A 130 -9.57 7.70 -17.99
C GLY A 130 -9.15 8.52 -16.77
N VAL A 131 -9.95 8.49 -15.69
CA VAL A 131 -9.87 9.48 -14.62
C VAL A 131 -8.65 9.28 -13.72
N ILE A 132 -8.24 8.02 -13.45
CA ILE A 132 -7.18 7.74 -12.46
C ILE A 132 -6.32 6.52 -12.85
N ASN A 133 -5.00 6.73 -12.94
CA ASN A 133 -4.00 5.71 -13.30
C ASN A 133 -3.29 5.14 -12.05
N GLU A 134 -4.04 4.95 -10.98
CA GLU A 134 -3.55 4.54 -9.66
C GLU A 134 -3.76 3.04 -9.40
N PHE A 135 -3.00 2.46 -8.47
CA PHE A 135 -3.24 1.07 -8.04
C PHE A 135 -4.61 0.86 -7.39
N PHE A 136 -5.07 1.84 -6.61
CA PHE A 136 -6.34 1.81 -5.88
C PHE A 136 -7.10 3.14 -6.05
N PRO A 137 -7.78 3.35 -7.20
CA PRO A 137 -8.47 4.61 -7.50
C PRO A 137 -9.47 5.07 -6.43
N GLN A 138 -9.97 4.14 -5.61
CA GLN A 138 -10.94 4.42 -4.55
C GLN A 138 -10.33 5.07 -3.30
N SER A 139 -9.00 5.03 -3.15
CA SER A 139 -8.30 5.60 -2.00
C SER A 139 -6.88 6.03 -2.36
N MET A 140 -6.69 7.35 -2.46
CA MET A 140 -5.39 7.98 -2.70
C MET A 140 -4.38 7.62 -1.62
N ILE A 141 -4.80 7.47 -0.35
CA ILE A 141 -3.89 7.08 0.75
C ILE A 141 -3.39 5.65 0.53
N VAL A 142 -4.28 4.72 0.19
CA VAL A 142 -3.91 3.32 -0.02
C VAL A 142 -3.05 3.18 -1.28
N THR A 143 -3.38 3.91 -2.36
CA THR A 143 -2.50 4.06 -3.53
C THR A 143 -1.13 4.55 -3.13
N PHE A 144 -1.04 5.68 -2.40
CA PHE A 144 0.23 6.24 -1.95
C PHE A 144 1.04 5.21 -1.14
N MET A 145 0.37 4.48 -0.25
CA MET A 145 1.01 3.42 0.53
C MET A 145 1.58 2.32 -0.37
N ALA A 146 0.81 1.87 -1.35
CA ALA A 146 1.19 0.85 -2.31
C ALA A 146 2.34 1.31 -3.23
N GLU A 147 2.29 2.53 -3.74
CA GLU A 147 3.27 3.08 -4.68
C GLU A 147 4.58 3.48 -4.03
N ARG A 148 4.58 3.86 -2.75
CA ARG A 148 5.79 4.32 -2.06
C ARG A 148 6.42 3.25 -1.19
N PHE A 149 5.66 2.58 -0.34
CA PHE A 149 6.25 1.68 0.66
C PHE A 149 6.48 0.26 0.13
N THR A 150 5.65 -0.23 -0.80
CA THR A 150 5.87 -1.57 -1.35
C THR A 150 7.19 -1.65 -2.13
N PRO A 151 7.53 -0.67 -3.01
CA PRO A 151 8.85 -0.64 -3.64
C PRO A 151 10.01 -0.43 -2.67
N VAL A 152 9.82 0.30 -1.57
CA VAL A 152 10.82 0.39 -0.48
C VAL A 152 11.16 -0.98 0.06
N LEU A 153 10.16 -1.77 0.45
CA LEU A 153 10.37 -3.11 0.99
C LEU A 153 11.01 -4.05 -0.04
N ILE A 154 10.56 -4.00 -1.30
CA ILE A 154 11.14 -4.77 -2.39
C ILE A 154 12.60 -4.36 -2.64
N GLY A 155 12.89 -3.07 -2.65
CA GLY A 155 14.25 -2.53 -2.77
C GLY A 155 15.15 -3.00 -1.63
N GLY A 156 14.67 -2.93 -0.38
CA GLY A 156 15.38 -3.48 0.77
C GLY A 156 15.72 -4.96 0.60
N ALA A 157 14.76 -5.77 0.17
CA ALA A 157 14.95 -7.20 -0.08
C ALA A 157 15.97 -7.48 -1.21
N ILE A 158 15.83 -6.82 -2.36
CA ILE A 158 16.70 -7.04 -3.53
C ILE A 158 18.14 -6.64 -3.22
N TYR A 159 18.35 -5.42 -2.70
CA TYR A 159 19.70 -4.91 -2.50
C TYR A 159 20.35 -5.57 -1.28
N GLY A 160 19.57 -5.85 -0.21
CA GLY A 160 20.03 -6.68 0.90
C GLY A 160 20.51 -8.07 0.43
N SER A 161 19.84 -8.65 -0.57
CA SER A 161 20.27 -9.89 -1.22
C SER A 161 21.63 -9.73 -1.95
N ILE A 162 21.86 -8.60 -2.63
CA ILE A 162 23.19 -8.28 -3.22
C ILE A 162 24.27 -8.19 -2.13
N GLY A 163 23.95 -7.57 -1.00
CA GLY A 163 24.83 -7.52 0.17
C GLY A 163 25.19 -8.91 0.72
N TYR A 164 24.29 -9.88 0.55
CA TYR A 164 24.48 -11.28 0.91
C TYR A 164 25.42 -12.00 -0.07
N PHE A 165 25.16 -11.85 -1.38
CA PHE A 165 25.93 -12.53 -2.43
C PHE A 165 27.34 -11.99 -2.63
N THR A 166 27.58 -10.72 -2.29
CA THR A 166 28.93 -10.13 -2.27
C THR A 166 29.78 -10.61 -1.07
N GLY A 167 29.24 -11.49 -0.21
CA GLY A 167 29.89 -11.99 0.99
C GLY A 167 30.80 -13.18 0.83
N ASP A 168 31.61 -13.38 1.88
CA ASP A 168 32.39 -14.60 2.00
C ASP A 168 31.43 -15.79 2.13
N LYS A 169 31.41 -16.63 1.09
CA LYS A 169 30.51 -17.79 0.95
C LYS A 169 30.65 -18.79 2.11
N LYS A 170 31.78 -18.76 2.83
CA LYS A 170 32.02 -19.61 4.02
C LYS A 170 31.20 -19.17 5.23
N ILE A 171 30.78 -17.91 5.30
CA ILE A 171 30.07 -17.33 6.45
C ILE A 171 28.58 -17.13 6.11
N PHE A 172 28.29 -16.74 4.87
CA PHE A 172 26.97 -16.46 4.32
C PHE A 172 26.50 -17.60 3.43
N THR A 173 26.04 -18.68 4.06
CA THR A 173 25.56 -19.89 3.36
C THR A 173 24.17 -19.68 2.76
N LEU A 174 23.83 -20.51 1.77
CA LEU A 174 22.50 -20.51 1.13
C LEU A 174 21.37 -20.68 2.15
N SER A 175 21.55 -21.51 3.17
CA SER A 175 20.56 -21.71 4.25
C SER A 175 20.23 -20.40 4.99
N LYS A 176 21.26 -19.61 5.32
CA LYS A 176 21.06 -18.33 6.01
C LYS A 176 20.46 -17.27 5.07
N TYR A 177 20.78 -17.30 3.77
CA TYR A 177 20.12 -16.47 2.76
C TYR A 177 18.63 -16.82 2.62
N LEU A 178 18.28 -18.10 2.57
CA LEU A 178 16.88 -18.52 2.47
C LEU A 178 16.06 -18.05 3.68
N LYS A 179 16.63 -18.04 4.88
CA LYS A 179 15.97 -17.43 6.06
C LYS A 179 15.75 -15.93 5.87
N PHE A 180 16.75 -15.20 5.39
CA PHE A 180 16.62 -13.77 5.08
C PHE A 180 15.53 -13.51 4.04
N ALA A 181 15.55 -14.25 2.93
CA ALA A 181 14.55 -14.14 1.87
C ALA A 181 13.15 -14.47 2.38
N ALA A 182 12.98 -15.54 3.16
CA ALA A 182 11.69 -15.93 3.74
C ALA A 182 11.13 -14.85 4.66
N VAL A 183 11.98 -14.22 5.49
CA VAL A 183 11.58 -13.10 6.36
C VAL A 183 11.10 -11.91 5.53
N TRP A 184 11.85 -11.52 4.48
CA TRP A 184 11.44 -10.43 3.59
C TRP A 184 10.15 -10.73 2.83
N CYS A 185 9.99 -11.95 2.33
CA CYS A 185 8.73 -12.38 1.71
C CYS A 185 7.57 -12.26 2.71
N GLY A 186 7.76 -12.69 3.96
CA GLY A 186 6.73 -12.54 5.01
C GLY A 186 6.36 -11.08 5.28
N ILE A 187 7.36 -10.19 5.38
CA ILE A 187 7.14 -8.75 5.57
C ILE A 187 6.37 -8.14 4.40
N ILE A 188 6.79 -8.43 3.17
CA ILE A 188 6.14 -7.90 1.95
C ILE A 188 4.70 -8.43 1.85
N LEU A 189 4.47 -9.72 2.10
CA LEU A 189 3.13 -10.30 2.07
C LEU A 189 2.21 -9.67 3.12
N LEU A 190 2.71 -9.47 4.34
CA LEU A 190 1.94 -8.81 5.41
C LEU A 190 1.61 -7.37 5.04
N TRP A 191 2.56 -6.64 4.46
CA TRP A 191 2.36 -5.28 3.99
C TRP A 191 1.31 -5.21 2.88
N VAL A 192 1.47 -6.02 1.83
CA VAL A 192 0.51 -6.11 0.71
C VAL A 192 -0.88 -6.45 1.24
N GLY A 193 -1.01 -7.44 2.13
CA GLY A 193 -2.28 -7.77 2.77
C GLY A 193 -2.90 -6.61 3.54
N THR A 194 -2.08 -5.80 4.23
CA THR A 194 -2.53 -4.60 4.95
C THR A 194 -3.06 -3.53 3.98
N VAL A 195 -2.36 -3.31 2.86
CA VAL A 195 -2.81 -2.39 1.81
C VAL A 195 -4.15 -2.82 1.21
N PHE A 196 -4.30 -4.11 0.89
CA PHE A 196 -5.58 -4.66 0.38
C PHE A 196 -6.70 -4.56 1.41
N ALA A 197 -6.43 -4.79 2.69
CA ALA A 197 -7.40 -4.58 3.75
C ALA A 197 -7.82 -3.11 3.85
N GLY A 198 -6.88 -2.16 3.74
CA GLY A 198 -7.17 -0.72 3.68
C GLY A 198 -8.06 -0.33 2.49
N ASN A 199 -7.78 -0.89 1.32
CA ASN A 199 -8.64 -0.70 0.14
C ASN A 199 -10.06 -1.26 0.38
N THR A 200 -10.16 -2.43 1.00
CA THR A 200 -11.45 -3.09 1.27
C THR A 200 -12.31 -2.26 2.24
N ILE A 201 -11.68 -1.68 3.26
CA ILE A 201 -12.33 -0.75 4.19
C ILE A 201 -12.79 0.51 3.44
N SER A 202 -11.93 1.09 2.61
CA SER A 202 -12.25 2.27 1.81
C SER A 202 -13.43 2.00 0.87
N ASN A 203 -13.43 0.89 0.14
CA ASN A 203 -14.52 0.51 -0.75
C ASN A 203 -15.86 0.32 -0.02
N ARG A 204 -15.83 -0.25 1.19
CA ARG A 204 -17.04 -0.38 2.03
C ARG A 204 -17.56 0.99 2.46
N GLU A 205 -16.68 1.88 2.91
CA GLU A 205 -17.09 3.22 3.32
C GLU A 205 -17.55 4.08 2.15
N ASN A 206 -16.98 3.86 0.95
CA ASN A 206 -17.37 4.52 -0.28
C ASN A 206 -18.73 4.01 -0.78
N SER A 207 -19.01 2.70 -0.67
CA SER A 207 -20.31 2.14 -1.06
C SER A 207 -21.44 2.52 -0.10
N GLU A 208 -21.10 2.86 1.14
CA GLU A 208 -21.98 3.48 2.14
C GLU A 208 -21.99 5.01 2.04
N LEU A 209 -21.19 5.58 1.13
CA LEU A 209 -21.07 7.02 0.86
C LEU A 209 -20.85 7.84 2.14
N LYS A 210 -19.97 7.34 3.01
CA LYS A 210 -19.65 7.97 4.30
C LYS A 210 -18.72 9.17 4.13
N ASP A 211 -19.01 10.26 4.85
CA ASP A 211 -18.18 11.46 4.93
C ASP A 211 -17.94 12.07 3.54
N ILE A 212 -19.01 12.38 2.80
CA ILE A 212 -18.91 13.09 1.52
C ILE A 212 -18.36 14.50 1.77
N ARG A 213 -17.36 14.87 0.98
CA ARG A 213 -16.65 16.15 1.07
C ARG A 213 -16.64 16.94 -0.23
N GLY A 214 -17.03 16.33 -1.34
CA GLY A 214 -17.19 17.03 -2.58
C GLY A 214 -17.86 16.20 -3.66
N PHE A 215 -18.38 16.91 -4.64
CA PHE A 215 -18.90 16.36 -5.88
C PHE A 215 -18.14 16.98 -7.04
N PHE A 216 -17.83 16.20 -8.06
CA PHE A 216 -17.34 16.70 -9.33
C PHE A 216 -18.29 16.22 -10.43
N LEU A 217 -18.90 17.18 -11.12
CA LEU A 217 -19.85 16.90 -12.19
C LEU A 217 -19.10 17.03 -13.51
N ASN A 218 -18.88 15.90 -14.17
CA ASN A 218 -18.08 15.81 -15.39
C ASN A 218 -19.02 15.72 -16.61
N ALA A 219 -19.07 16.77 -17.43
CA ALA A 219 -19.79 16.83 -18.70
C ALA A 219 -18.80 16.72 -19.88
N GLU A 220 -19.31 16.39 -21.07
CA GLU A 220 -18.46 16.12 -22.25
C GLU A 220 -17.52 17.29 -22.60
N ASP A 221 -17.92 18.53 -22.33
CA ASP A 221 -17.21 19.76 -22.69
C ASP A 221 -16.79 20.64 -21.49
N HIS A 222 -17.20 20.31 -20.26
CA HIS A 222 -16.87 21.06 -19.05
C HIS A 222 -16.98 20.20 -17.79
N GLY A 223 -16.33 20.60 -16.70
CA GLY A 223 -16.44 19.92 -15.41
C GLY A 223 -16.15 20.85 -14.25
N ASP A 224 -16.97 20.77 -13.22
CA ASP A 224 -16.87 21.61 -12.02
C ASP A 224 -16.85 20.75 -10.76
N GLY A 225 -15.94 21.11 -9.85
CA GLY A 225 -15.86 20.57 -8.50
C GLY A 225 -16.53 21.50 -7.49
N PHE A 226 -17.26 20.91 -6.56
CA PHE A 226 -17.97 21.56 -5.47
C PHE A 226 -17.58 20.88 -4.16
N TYR A 227 -16.94 21.60 -3.25
CA TYR A 227 -16.33 21.03 -2.04
C TYR A 227 -16.84 21.68 -0.75
N ILE A 228 -16.83 20.92 0.33
CA ILE A 228 -17.28 21.36 1.66
C ILE A 228 -16.51 22.57 2.21
N ASP A 229 -15.24 22.71 1.82
CA ASP A 229 -14.35 23.78 2.30
C ASP A 229 -14.37 25.04 1.41
N ASP A 230 -15.23 25.08 0.37
CA ASP A 230 -15.36 26.25 -0.50
C ASP A 230 -16.19 27.36 0.18
N GLU A 231 -15.65 28.57 0.31
CA GLU A 231 -16.34 29.71 0.97
C GLU A 231 -17.25 30.53 0.04
N ASN A 232 -17.41 30.12 -1.22
CA ASN A 232 -18.14 30.87 -2.25
C ASN A 232 -19.38 30.11 -2.75
N THR A 233 -19.95 30.55 -3.88
CA THR A 233 -21.11 29.89 -4.51
C THR A 233 -20.89 28.41 -4.78
N ARG A 234 -19.65 27.92 -4.90
CA ARG A 234 -19.37 26.48 -5.02
C ARG A 234 -19.64 25.70 -3.73
N GLY A 235 -19.37 26.29 -2.57
CA GLY A 235 -19.71 25.70 -1.27
C GLY A 235 -21.22 25.66 -1.04
N GLU A 236 -21.93 26.70 -1.45
CA GLU A 236 -23.40 26.72 -1.43
C GLU A 236 -23.99 25.62 -2.34
N THR A 237 -23.43 25.44 -3.54
CA THR A 237 -23.80 24.35 -4.45
C THR A 237 -23.47 22.97 -3.87
N PHE A 238 -22.34 22.82 -3.18
CA PHE A 238 -22.01 21.58 -2.47
C PHE A 238 -23.09 21.24 -1.43
N GLU A 239 -23.47 22.20 -0.59
CA GLU A 239 -24.50 22.00 0.44
C GLU A 239 -25.87 21.66 -0.17
N LEU A 240 -26.21 22.29 -1.31
CA LEU A 240 -27.43 21.97 -2.07
C LEU A 240 -27.41 20.53 -2.57
N LEU A 241 -26.33 20.09 -3.24
CA LEU A 241 -26.18 18.72 -3.74
C LEU A 241 -26.18 17.70 -2.59
N TYR A 242 -25.45 17.98 -1.51
CA TYR A 242 -25.37 17.11 -0.34
C TYR A 242 -26.73 16.94 0.34
N THR A 243 -27.44 18.05 0.55
CA THR A 243 -28.78 18.04 1.15
C THR A 243 -29.79 17.34 0.25
N ALA A 244 -29.72 17.54 -1.07
CA ALA A 244 -30.60 16.92 -2.04
C ALA A 244 -30.38 15.41 -2.16
N LEU A 245 -29.13 14.93 -2.04
CA LEU A 245 -28.82 13.50 -1.97
C LEU A 245 -29.43 12.85 -0.71
N GLY A 246 -29.64 13.66 0.34
CA GLY A 246 -30.39 13.29 1.52
C GLY A 246 -29.67 12.28 2.41
N ASN A 247 -30.44 11.55 3.22
CA ASN A 247 -29.84 10.57 4.13
C ASN A 247 -29.32 9.35 3.38
N VAL A 248 -28.02 9.35 3.14
CA VAL A 248 -27.33 8.37 2.32
C VAL A 248 -27.44 6.93 2.86
N THR A 249 -27.64 6.78 4.18
CA THR A 249 -27.86 5.47 4.82
C THR A 249 -29.21 4.84 4.49
N GLN A 250 -30.14 5.60 3.91
CA GLN A 250 -31.49 5.14 3.56
C GLN A 250 -31.68 4.92 2.06
N LEU A 251 -30.64 5.15 1.23
CA LEU A 251 -30.74 4.88 -0.20
C LEU A 251 -30.99 3.39 -0.43
N LYS A 252 -32.09 3.11 -1.13
CA LYS A 252 -32.57 1.75 -1.37
C LYS A 252 -31.84 1.13 -2.55
N ASP A 253 -31.41 -0.12 -2.38
CA ASP A 253 -30.82 -0.88 -3.48
C ASP A 253 -31.88 -1.18 -4.56
N ILE A 254 -31.53 -0.92 -5.82
CA ILE A 254 -32.35 -1.26 -6.98
C ILE A 254 -31.76 -2.51 -7.63
N LYS A 255 -32.61 -3.52 -7.87
CA LYS A 255 -32.20 -4.79 -8.52
C LYS A 255 -32.48 -4.85 -10.01
N HIS A 256 -33.39 -4.01 -10.49
CA HIS A 256 -33.79 -3.96 -11.89
C HIS A 256 -33.73 -2.50 -12.33
N TYR A 257 -32.79 -2.20 -13.21
CA TYR A 257 -32.62 -0.90 -13.84
C TYR A 257 -32.30 -1.15 -15.32
N GLN A 258 -32.67 -0.22 -16.18
CA GLN A 258 -32.27 -0.24 -17.59
C GLN A 258 -31.14 0.76 -17.76
N ILE A 259 -30.04 0.32 -18.38
CA ILE A 259 -28.99 1.22 -18.83
C ILE A 259 -29.56 1.96 -20.04
N THR A 260 -29.74 3.26 -19.91
CA THR A 260 -30.15 4.15 -21.00
C THR A 260 -28.96 5.04 -21.39
N ASP A 261 -29.06 5.70 -22.54
CA ASP A 261 -28.01 6.61 -23.04
C ASP A 261 -27.87 7.89 -22.19
N ASN A 262 -28.84 8.17 -21.30
CA ASN A 262 -28.87 9.34 -20.42
C ASN A 262 -28.16 9.05 -19.09
N GLN A 263 -26.90 8.64 -19.19
CA GLN A 263 -26.03 8.37 -18.05
C GLN A 263 -24.92 9.40 -18.01
N THR A 264 -24.62 9.88 -16.81
CA THR A 264 -23.54 10.81 -16.60
C THR A 264 -22.62 10.39 -15.47
N THR A 265 -21.38 10.84 -15.53
CA THR A 265 -20.36 10.54 -14.54
C THR A 265 -20.34 11.63 -13.47
N VAL A 266 -20.64 11.23 -12.23
CA VAL A 266 -20.50 12.07 -11.04
C VAL A 266 -19.41 11.47 -10.16
N GLU A 267 -18.38 12.24 -9.88
CA GLU A 267 -17.31 11.85 -8.97
C GLU A 267 -17.64 12.34 -7.56
N ILE A 268 -17.44 11.48 -6.56
CA ILE A 268 -17.72 11.80 -5.16
C ILE A 268 -16.43 11.67 -4.36
N TYR A 269 -16.00 12.80 -3.80
CA TYR A 269 -14.84 12.88 -2.91
C TYR A 269 -15.30 12.66 -1.48
N MET A 270 -14.62 11.77 -0.75
CA MET A 270 -15.01 11.36 0.60
C MET A 270 -13.82 11.32 1.55
N GLY A 271 -14.09 11.68 2.81
CA GLY A 271 -13.13 11.68 3.90
C GLY A 271 -11.75 12.21 3.50
N ILE A 272 -10.69 11.52 3.95
CA ILE A 272 -9.32 11.90 3.60
C ILE A 272 -8.88 11.05 2.40
N GLY A 273 -9.00 11.62 1.20
CA GLY A 273 -8.49 11.04 -0.03
C GLY A 273 -9.20 9.75 -0.48
N ARG A 274 -10.46 9.53 -0.07
CA ARG A 274 -11.30 8.47 -0.66
C ARG A 274 -12.11 9.05 -1.82
N TYR A 275 -12.37 8.21 -2.81
CA TYR A 275 -12.95 8.61 -4.07
C TYR A 275 -13.90 7.53 -4.59
N CYS A 276 -15.02 7.94 -5.18
CA CYS A 276 -15.96 7.04 -5.82
C CYS A 276 -16.44 7.64 -7.14
N LEU A 277 -16.19 6.92 -8.23
CA LEU A 277 -16.73 7.24 -9.53
C LEU A 277 -18.13 6.63 -9.66
N THR A 278 -19.13 7.47 -9.93
CA THR A 278 -20.52 7.02 -10.01
C THR A 278 -21.12 7.34 -11.36
N THR A 279 -22.00 6.47 -11.84
CA THR A 279 -22.85 6.74 -13.00
C THR A 279 -24.25 7.08 -12.52
N VAL A 280 -24.72 8.28 -12.83
CA VAL A 280 -26.04 8.77 -12.46
C VAL A 280 -26.96 8.76 -13.68
N ASN A 281 -28.17 8.24 -13.50
CA ASN A 281 -29.27 8.39 -14.43
C ASN A 281 -30.35 9.23 -13.76
N TRP A 282 -30.50 10.48 -14.20
CA TRP A 282 -31.44 11.41 -13.60
C TRP A 282 -32.90 11.17 -14.03
N GLU A 283 -33.15 10.47 -15.15
CA GLU A 283 -34.52 10.17 -15.61
C GLU A 283 -35.11 8.98 -14.85
N GLU A 284 -34.33 7.91 -14.74
CA GLU A 284 -34.69 6.69 -14.02
C GLU A 284 -34.35 6.76 -12.53
N LYS A 285 -33.72 7.87 -12.09
CA LYS A 285 -33.44 8.23 -10.69
C LYS A 285 -32.67 7.15 -9.93
N PHE A 286 -31.57 6.70 -10.54
CA PHE A 286 -30.63 5.80 -9.88
C PHE A 286 -29.18 6.25 -10.06
N MET A 287 -28.32 5.76 -9.16
CA MET A 287 -26.87 5.91 -9.22
C MET A 287 -26.22 4.54 -9.10
N ILE A 288 -25.25 4.26 -9.97
CA ILE A 288 -24.38 3.08 -9.92
C ILE A 288 -23.07 3.51 -9.29
N LEU A 289 -22.72 2.91 -8.16
CA LEU A 289 -21.42 3.12 -7.51
C LEU A 289 -20.35 2.25 -8.18
N ASP A 290 -19.08 2.64 -8.05
CA ASP A 290 -17.94 1.88 -8.58
C ASP A 290 -17.80 0.44 -8.05
N THR A 291 -18.39 0.15 -6.90
CA THR A 291 -18.54 -1.20 -6.34
C THR A 291 -19.58 -2.07 -7.04
N GLY A 292 -20.32 -1.51 -8.00
CA GLY A 292 -21.44 -2.15 -8.71
C GLY A 292 -22.78 -2.10 -7.96
N ARG A 293 -22.82 -1.47 -6.78
CA ARG A 293 -24.06 -1.24 -6.03
C ARG A 293 -24.90 -0.19 -6.74
N VAL A 294 -26.17 -0.48 -6.97
CA VAL A 294 -27.12 0.45 -7.60
C VAL A 294 -28.13 0.92 -6.57
N VAL A 295 -28.23 2.24 -6.42
CA VAL A 295 -29.06 2.88 -5.40
C VAL A 295 -30.05 3.84 -6.03
N ALA A 296 -31.27 3.90 -5.50
CA ALA A 296 -32.24 4.94 -5.83
C ALA A 296 -31.74 6.29 -5.31
N ILE A 297 -31.81 7.34 -6.14
CA ILE A 297 -31.49 8.70 -5.73
C ILE A 297 -32.77 9.54 -5.55
N PRO A 298 -32.78 10.54 -4.66
CA PRO A 298 -33.93 11.43 -4.51
C PRO A 298 -34.18 12.30 -5.74
N ASP A 299 -35.46 12.66 -5.95
CA ASP A 299 -35.89 13.53 -7.05
C ASP A 299 -35.12 14.86 -7.09
N ALA A 300 -34.93 15.49 -5.93
CA ALA A 300 -34.19 16.75 -5.81
C ALA A 300 -32.75 16.62 -6.33
N PHE A 301 -32.07 15.51 -6.02
CA PHE A 301 -30.71 15.28 -6.50
C PHE A 301 -30.69 15.04 -8.02
N ALA A 302 -31.63 14.23 -8.53
CA ALA A 302 -31.75 13.98 -9.96
C ALA A 302 -32.03 15.27 -10.75
N GLU A 303 -32.86 16.16 -10.23
CA GLU A 303 -33.15 17.46 -10.86
C GLU A 303 -31.93 18.36 -10.93
N LEU A 304 -31.17 18.48 -9.84
CA LEU A 304 -29.92 19.27 -9.82
C LEU A 304 -28.88 18.74 -10.80
N VAL A 305 -28.71 17.41 -10.86
CA VAL A 305 -27.81 16.80 -11.85
C VAL A 305 -28.31 17.12 -13.26
N ARG A 306 -29.59 16.88 -13.57
CA ARG A 306 -30.16 17.20 -14.89
C ARG A 306 -29.96 18.66 -15.27
N GLU A 307 -30.15 19.58 -14.33
CA GLU A 307 -30.00 21.00 -14.53
C GLU A 307 -28.57 21.38 -14.90
N TYR A 308 -27.57 20.85 -14.19
CA TYR A 308 -26.17 21.08 -14.52
C TYR A 308 -25.83 20.62 -15.95
N TYR A 309 -26.24 19.40 -16.31
CA TYR A 309 -25.92 18.81 -17.62
C TYR A 309 -26.71 19.44 -18.79
N ASN A 310 -27.96 19.84 -18.57
CA ASN A 310 -28.76 20.52 -19.60
C ASN A 310 -28.55 22.05 -19.64
N GLY A 311 -27.99 22.63 -18.57
CA GLY A 311 -27.79 24.07 -18.38
C GLY A 311 -26.42 24.59 -18.79
N ASN A 312 -25.59 23.78 -19.46
CA ASN A 312 -24.20 24.10 -19.81
C ASN A 312 -23.34 24.47 -18.58
N GLY A 313 -23.49 23.75 -17.47
CA GLY A 313 -22.62 23.90 -16.29
C GLY A 313 -23.05 24.94 -15.27
N TYR A 314 -24.25 25.51 -15.43
CA TYR A 314 -24.81 26.48 -14.48
C TYR A 314 -26.08 25.95 -13.83
N PHE A 315 -26.14 26.06 -12.50
CA PHE A 315 -27.40 25.98 -11.77
C PHE A 315 -28.15 27.31 -11.95
N THR A 316 -29.39 27.25 -12.40
CA THR A 316 -30.29 28.39 -12.59
C THR A 316 -30.77 28.93 -11.25
N GLU A 317 -29.96 29.83 -10.68
CA GLU A 317 -30.18 30.58 -9.42
C GLU A 317 -30.36 29.71 -8.15
N PRO A 318 -29.92 30.20 -6.97
CA PRO A 318 -30.02 29.42 -5.75
C PRO A 318 -31.49 29.11 -5.44
N TYR A 319 -31.75 27.86 -5.07
CA TYR A 319 -33.04 27.37 -4.57
C TYR A 319 -33.36 28.03 -3.20
N SER A 320 -33.46 29.36 -3.14
CA SER A 320 -33.91 30.07 -1.95
C SER A 320 -35.42 29.95 -1.88
N SER A 321 -35.90 29.14 -0.93
CA SER A 321 -37.22 29.29 -0.30
C SER A 321 -38.36 29.71 -1.24
N LYS A 322 -38.87 28.78 -2.06
CA LYS A 322 -40.30 28.81 -2.39
C LYS A 322 -41.07 28.35 -1.15
N THR A 323 -41.10 29.20 -0.14
CA THR A 323 -42.02 29.09 1.00
C THR A 323 -42.89 30.33 0.95
N ASP A 324 -44.17 30.11 0.64
CA ASP A 324 -45.34 30.95 0.91
C ASP A 324 -45.12 32.47 0.95
N SER A 325 -45.29 33.11 -0.22
CA SER A 325 -45.61 34.54 -0.29
C SER A 325 -46.87 34.81 -1.13
N SER A 326 -47.75 33.81 -1.31
CA SER A 326 -49.03 33.98 -2.01
C SER A 326 -50.25 34.14 -1.09
N GLU A 327 -50.06 34.37 0.22
CA GLU A 327 -51.17 34.58 1.18
C GLU A 327 -51.15 35.93 1.92
N MET A 328 -50.43 36.94 1.42
CA MET A 328 -50.46 38.29 2.00
C MET A 328 -50.60 39.42 0.98
N GLU A 329 -51.47 39.27 -0.02
CA GLU A 329 -51.94 40.40 -0.85
C GLU A 329 -53.45 40.31 -1.18
N GLU A 330 -54.28 40.02 -0.18
CA GLU A 330 -55.74 40.23 -0.28
C GLU A 330 -56.28 40.66 1.09
N ASN A 331 -56.00 41.90 1.52
CA ASN A 331 -56.79 42.59 2.56
C ASN A 331 -56.34 44.05 2.80
N ASN A 332 -56.20 44.86 1.74
CA ASN A 332 -56.05 46.31 1.89
C ASN A 332 -56.68 47.06 0.71
N ASN A 333 -58.00 46.97 0.58
CA ASN A 333 -58.79 47.97 -0.15
C ASN A 333 -60.25 47.87 0.28
N GLU A 334 -60.61 48.59 1.36
CA GLU A 334 -61.93 49.19 1.55
C GLU A 334 -61.95 49.97 2.88
N THR A 335 -61.60 51.27 2.84
CA THR A 335 -62.22 52.33 3.68
C THR A 335 -61.58 53.70 3.37
N SER A 336 -62.17 54.42 2.42
CA SER A 336 -62.26 55.89 2.43
C SER A 336 -63.05 56.37 1.20
N ASP A 337 -64.37 56.51 1.37
CA ASP A 337 -65.11 57.78 1.17
C ASP A 337 -66.53 57.67 1.71
#